data_AF-A0AA88NIH0-F1
#
_entry.id   AF-A0AA88NIH0-F1
#
_cell.length_a   1.000
_cell.length_b   1.000
_cell.length_c   1.000
_cell.angle_alpha   90.00
_cell.angle_beta   90.00
_cell.angle_gamma   90.00
#
_symmetry.space_group_name_H-M   'P 1'
#
loop_
_entity.id
_entity.type
_entity.pdbx_description
1 polymer ?
#
loop_
_entity_poly.entity_id
_entity_poly.type
_entity_poly.pdbx_seq_one_letter_code
_entity_poly.pdbx_strand_id
1 'polypeptide(L)'
;MWPSYFLLAVSTGNIHLVSGYSNGKVTAACEDMVPQHGYEPSPDPPPYNLTVDKSTFSAGDSITVFLQVSSSHPTFFKGFLIEAFDVQRPEVPPGGFFILTDPHQSQLLNCGHVQGSGVSHRSDTKKTRIQAVWQSPKNPPQSVQFLVTVVLEYKVYWVRIAGPVVSLREGTAVPFTAVPAHTTSSTALSTPFSSEGCGHSKSCLRDPVGCQPESDPRCFFLSFTTDEAGGSVMFELSGPAEGYMSFALSLDKWMGNDDAYLCISDGGRVIIRPAYVSGRTHPELAAEKDLWGQAWRLADGVIQCRFHRNIIQAKRFNLNQSYFLFLAHGRSEQGFIHRHDRQPLISANQIVITGHPQDLSGSRSPLLIKFHGMLMLTAWMWMVSTAIFIARHYKHLWPNTNLLGQRLWFQLHRTMMVLAVVITGVAFALPFIYRRGWSKRAGSHPYIGCAVMALCVIQPIIAILRPAPEAPRRIIFNWLHFGAGTAGQILAVVCMFLGASQQALLLPSLWSPAMLTGWLCWIVLADVLLLIQSGRLRRNNSDDKENILFAQSERQHGEISQLQKMVLVMFLIGNTGFLAAFINAIGSL
;
A
#
# COMPACT_ATOMS: atom_id res chain seq x y z
N MET A 1 20.18 25.99 -39.98
CA MET A 1 19.76 27.38 -39.67
C MET A 1 18.23 27.37 -39.64
N TRP A 2 17.66 27.87 -38.53
CA TRP A 2 16.22 28.10 -38.24
C TRP A 2 15.36 26.92 -37.75
N PRO A 3 14.44 27.18 -36.79
CA PRO A 3 14.60 26.62 -35.45
C PRO A 3 13.39 25.83 -34.91
N SER A 4 13.69 25.13 -33.82
CA SER A 4 12.83 24.54 -32.79
C SER A 4 11.41 25.13 -32.67
N TYR A 5 10.40 24.28 -32.89
CA TYR A 5 9.09 24.43 -32.27
C TYR A 5 8.81 23.19 -31.42
N PHE A 6 8.87 23.40 -30.11
CA PHE A 6 8.24 22.55 -29.10
C PHE A 6 6.74 22.52 -29.37
N LEU A 7 6.19 21.37 -29.75
CA LEU A 7 4.77 21.11 -29.62
C LEU A 7 4.58 20.13 -28.46
N LEU A 8 4.21 20.70 -27.30
CA LEU A 8 3.56 20.00 -26.20
C LEU A 8 2.24 19.43 -26.73
N ALA A 9 2.25 18.16 -27.15
CA ALA A 9 1.03 17.38 -27.25
C ALA A 9 0.67 16.92 -25.84
N VAL A 10 -0.07 17.78 -25.12
CA VAL A 10 -0.84 17.38 -23.94
C VAL A 10 -1.83 16.33 -24.43
N SER A 11 -1.52 15.07 -24.17
CA SER A 11 -2.48 13.99 -24.30
C SER A 11 -3.51 14.21 -23.20
N THR A 12 -4.69 14.68 -23.60
CA THR A 12 -5.90 14.66 -22.79
C THR A 12 -6.28 13.20 -22.57
N GLY A 13 -5.60 12.54 -21.65
CA GLY A 13 -6.13 11.35 -21.01
C GLY A 13 -7.46 11.75 -20.41
N ASN A 14 -8.54 11.12 -20.87
CA ASN A 14 -9.82 11.16 -20.18
C ASN A 14 -9.61 10.54 -18.80
N ILE A 15 -9.21 11.37 -17.84
CA ILE A 15 -9.29 11.09 -16.42
C ILE A 15 -10.80 11.07 -16.16
N HIS A 16 -11.38 9.87 -16.11
CA HIS A 16 -12.63 9.70 -15.39
C HIS A 16 -12.32 9.99 -13.93
N LEU A 17 -12.45 11.27 -13.54
CA LEU A 17 -12.64 11.65 -12.16
C LEU A 17 -13.85 10.83 -11.70
N VAL A 18 -13.66 9.91 -10.76
CA VAL A 18 -14.79 9.27 -10.09
C VAL A 18 -15.50 10.39 -9.35
N SER A 19 -16.54 10.94 -9.97
CA SER A 19 -17.42 11.92 -9.34
C SER A 19 -18.16 11.18 -8.24
N GLY A 20 -17.87 11.52 -6.98
CA GLY A 20 -18.78 11.22 -5.88
C GLY A 20 -20.06 12.03 -6.11
N TYR A 21 -21.10 11.38 -6.65
CA TYR A 21 -22.39 12.04 -6.86
C TYR A 21 -23.05 12.33 -5.51
N SER A 22 -23.74 13.47 -5.38
CA SER A 22 -24.46 13.90 -4.16
C SER A 22 -25.69 13.02 -3.80
N ASN A 23 -25.77 11.82 -4.37
CA ASN A 23 -26.90 10.92 -4.27
C ASN A 23 -26.93 10.10 -2.96
N GLY A 24 -25.93 10.28 -2.09
CA GLY A 24 -25.78 9.63 -0.78
C GLY A 24 -25.73 8.10 -0.77
N LYS A 25 -25.44 7.45 -1.91
CA LYS A 25 -25.18 5.99 -1.97
C LYS A 25 -23.78 5.67 -1.46
N VAL A 26 -23.56 5.93 -0.17
CA VAL A 26 -22.24 5.92 0.49
C VAL A 26 -21.96 4.62 1.24
N THR A 27 -22.34 3.47 0.68
CA THR A 27 -22.11 2.16 1.34
C THR A 27 -20.62 1.90 1.62
N ALA A 28 -19.72 2.45 0.79
CA ALA A 28 -18.28 2.38 1.02
C ALA A 28 -17.81 3.16 2.28
N ALA A 29 -18.62 4.08 2.79
CA ALA A 29 -18.36 4.83 4.01
C ALA A 29 -18.87 4.11 5.26
N CYS A 30 -19.64 3.03 5.15
CA CYS A 30 -20.19 2.34 6.34
C CYS A 30 -19.09 1.76 7.27
N GLU A 31 -17.89 1.49 6.75
CA GLU A 31 -16.80 0.89 7.52
C GLU A 31 -16.12 1.92 8.46
N ASP A 32 -15.73 3.06 7.89
CA ASP A 32 -15.00 4.11 8.62
C ASP A 32 -15.88 5.32 9.00
N MET A 33 -17.11 5.37 8.48
CA MET A 33 -18.00 6.54 8.46
C MET A 33 -17.41 7.75 7.71
N VAL A 34 -16.42 7.55 6.83
CA VAL A 34 -15.75 8.64 6.08
C VAL A 34 -16.33 8.73 4.66
N PRO A 35 -16.79 9.91 4.20
CA PRO A 35 -17.49 10.07 2.92
C PRO A 35 -16.59 9.91 1.67
N GLN A 36 -15.33 9.46 1.82
CA GLN A 36 -14.36 9.21 0.74
C GLN A 36 -14.13 10.41 -0.20
N HIS A 37 -14.25 11.63 0.31
CA HIS A 37 -14.05 12.86 -0.46
C HIS A 37 -12.57 13.18 -0.76
N GLY A 38 -11.62 12.38 -0.25
CA GLY A 38 -10.19 12.57 -0.44
C GLY A 38 -9.57 13.71 0.39
N TYR A 39 -10.28 14.15 1.42
CA TYR A 39 -9.83 15.12 2.42
C TYR A 39 -9.82 14.46 3.80
N GLU A 40 -9.27 15.13 4.80
CA GLU A 40 -9.38 14.69 6.20
C GLU A 40 -10.63 15.33 6.85
N PRO A 41 -11.25 14.69 7.87
CA PRO A 41 -12.33 15.30 8.64
C PRO A 41 -11.92 16.63 9.27
N SER A 42 -12.90 17.51 9.48
CA SER A 42 -12.69 18.79 10.14
C SER A 42 -12.21 18.58 11.59
N PRO A 43 -11.14 19.26 12.04
CA PRO A 43 -10.65 19.18 13.42
C PRO A 43 -11.50 20.00 14.41
N ASP A 44 -12.35 20.92 13.91
CA ASP A 44 -13.20 21.76 14.75
C ASP A 44 -14.35 20.96 15.39
N PRO A 45 -14.86 21.36 16.56
CA PRO A 45 -16.03 20.72 17.16
C PRO A 45 -17.25 20.70 16.21
N PRO A 46 -18.01 19.60 16.12
CA PRO A 46 -19.13 19.48 15.20
C PRO A 46 -20.29 20.42 15.59
N PRO A 47 -20.82 21.25 14.68
CA PRO A 47 -21.94 22.17 14.96
C PRO A 47 -23.32 21.48 14.87
N TYR A 48 -23.37 20.17 15.12
CA TYR A 48 -24.57 19.33 15.00
C TYR A 48 -24.68 18.42 16.21
N ASN A 49 -25.90 18.11 16.62
CA ASN A 49 -26.16 17.15 17.68
C ASN A 49 -27.06 16.01 17.22
N LEU A 50 -26.84 14.85 17.83
CA LEU A 50 -27.64 13.64 17.65
C LEU A 50 -28.36 13.35 18.96
N THR A 51 -29.69 13.25 18.94
CA THR A 51 -30.51 12.97 20.12
C THR A 51 -31.47 11.81 19.85
N VAL A 52 -32.02 11.25 20.92
CA VAL A 52 -32.97 10.13 20.86
C VAL A 52 -34.22 10.46 21.69
N ASP A 53 -35.35 9.85 21.37
CA ASP A 53 -36.60 10.02 22.11
C ASP A 53 -36.65 9.25 23.44
N LYS A 54 -35.84 8.20 23.60
CA LYS A 54 -35.81 7.31 24.77
C LYS A 54 -34.37 6.93 25.14
N SER A 55 -34.09 6.85 26.44
CA SER A 55 -32.78 6.40 26.99
C SER A 55 -32.74 4.92 27.36
N THR A 56 -33.87 4.22 27.30
CA THR A 56 -33.96 2.76 27.50
C THR A 56 -34.86 2.09 26.47
N PHE A 57 -34.60 0.82 26.16
CA PHE A 57 -35.35 0.05 25.17
C PHE A 57 -35.48 -1.43 25.56
N SER A 58 -36.36 -2.15 24.87
CA SER A 58 -36.58 -3.60 24.96
C SER A 58 -36.39 -4.26 23.58
N ALA A 59 -36.40 -5.59 23.52
CA ALA A 59 -36.37 -6.30 22.24
C ALA A 59 -37.58 -5.92 21.36
N GLY A 60 -37.35 -5.54 20.11
CA GLY A 60 -38.41 -5.10 19.18
C GLY A 60 -38.87 -3.65 19.32
N ASP A 61 -38.44 -2.92 20.36
CA ASP A 61 -38.78 -1.51 20.55
C ASP A 61 -38.22 -0.62 19.43
N SER A 62 -38.92 0.48 19.17
CA SER A 62 -38.48 1.53 18.24
C SER A 62 -37.96 2.75 19.00
N ILE A 63 -36.76 3.19 18.60
CA ILE A 63 -36.08 4.40 19.07
C ILE A 63 -36.05 5.41 17.93
N THR A 64 -36.50 6.62 18.18
CA THR A 64 -36.44 7.71 17.20
C THR A 64 -35.15 8.49 17.39
N VAL A 65 -34.34 8.58 16.34
CA VAL A 65 -33.07 9.31 16.29
C VAL A 65 -33.26 10.62 15.53
N PHE A 66 -32.77 11.72 16.11
CA PHE A 66 -32.85 13.06 15.54
C PHE A 66 -31.45 13.65 15.32
N LEU A 67 -31.16 14.05 14.10
CA LEU A 67 -29.98 14.85 13.75
C LEU A 67 -30.45 16.29 13.51
N GLN A 68 -29.85 17.27 14.18
CA GLN A 68 -30.17 18.68 13.96
C GLN A 68 -28.95 19.59 14.12
N VAL A 69 -29.05 20.79 13.55
CA VAL A 69 -28.06 21.85 13.72
C VAL A 69 -28.12 22.40 15.15
N SER A 70 -26.96 22.54 15.81
CA SER A 70 -26.84 23.01 17.20
C SER A 70 -26.07 24.32 17.34
N SER A 71 -25.61 24.91 16.25
CA SER A 71 -24.88 26.20 16.20
C SER A 71 -25.66 27.26 15.43
N SER A 72 -25.34 28.54 15.65
CA SER A 72 -25.85 29.65 14.82
C SER A 72 -25.19 29.71 13.45
N HIS A 73 -23.98 29.16 13.30
CA HIS A 73 -23.24 29.03 12.06
C HIS A 73 -22.43 27.71 12.07
N PRO A 74 -22.55 26.84 11.05
CA PRO A 74 -23.47 26.86 9.91
C PRO A 74 -24.94 26.61 10.32
N THR A 75 -25.89 27.03 9.49
CA THR A 75 -27.34 26.85 9.71
C THR A 75 -27.93 25.60 9.04
N PHE A 76 -27.12 24.80 8.34
CA PHE A 76 -27.57 23.62 7.58
C PHE A 76 -26.44 22.61 7.40
N PHE A 77 -26.78 21.39 6.97
CA PHE A 77 -25.87 20.38 6.41
C PHE A 77 -26.42 19.83 5.08
N LYS A 78 -25.58 19.22 4.24
CA LYS A 78 -25.97 18.68 2.93
C LYS A 78 -26.06 17.15 2.95
N GLY A 79 -25.05 16.50 3.52
CA GLY A 79 -24.95 15.04 3.58
C GLY A 79 -24.91 14.52 5.00
N PHE A 80 -25.38 13.30 5.19
CA PHE A 80 -25.24 12.57 6.45
C PHE A 80 -25.18 11.05 6.22
N LEU A 81 -24.66 10.34 7.22
CA LEU A 81 -24.70 8.89 7.41
C LEU A 81 -24.91 8.59 8.90
N ILE A 82 -25.99 7.91 9.27
CA ILE A 82 -26.31 7.49 10.64
C ILE A 82 -26.24 5.96 10.71
N GLU A 83 -25.56 5.45 11.73
CA GLU A 83 -25.44 4.02 12.03
C GLU A 83 -25.58 3.78 13.53
N ALA A 84 -25.97 2.55 13.90
CA ALA A 84 -26.10 2.11 15.28
C ALA A 84 -24.95 1.17 15.64
N PHE A 85 -24.41 1.30 16.85
CA PHE A 85 -23.30 0.50 17.37
C PHE A 85 -23.62 -0.08 18.74
N ASP A 86 -23.26 -1.34 19.01
CA ASP A 86 -23.30 -1.92 20.36
C ASP A 86 -22.15 -1.30 21.16
N VAL A 87 -22.41 -0.60 22.27
CA VAL A 87 -21.31 0.10 22.99
C VAL A 87 -20.39 -0.86 23.73
N GLN A 88 -20.85 -2.08 24.05
CA GLN A 88 -20.01 -3.10 24.68
C GLN A 88 -19.25 -3.92 23.63
N ARG A 89 -19.81 -4.05 22.42
CA ARG A 89 -19.18 -4.74 21.29
C ARG A 89 -19.36 -3.94 19.99
N PRO A 90 -18.64 -2.83 19.82
CA PRO A 90 -18.84 -1.96 18.65
C PRO A 90 -18.54 -2.63 17.30
N GLU A 91 -17.84 -3.76 17.32
CA GLU A 91 -17.49 -4.60 16.17
C GLU A 91 -18.62 -5.53 15.72
N VAL A 92 -19.58 -5.81 16.61
CA VAL A 92 -20.78 -6.58 16.28
C VAL A 92 -21.85 -5.56 15.90
N PRO A 93 -22.40 -5.59 14.68
CA PRO A 93 -23.56 -4.77 14.36
C PRO A 93 -24.60 -5.03 15.45
N PRO A 94 -25.18 -4.01 16.10
CA PRO A 94 -26.08 -4.20 17.24
C PRO A 94 -27.35 -5.00 16.89
N GLY A 95 -27.48 -5.43 15.62
CA GLY A 95 -28.70 -5.89 15.01
C GLY A 95 -29.70 -4.74 14.87
N GLY A 96 -30.87 -5.04 14.31
CA GLY A 96 -31.90 -4.05 14.06
C GLY A 96 -31.76 -3.36 12.71
N PHE A 97 -32.76 -2.55 12.37
CA PHE A 97 -32.83 -1.86 11.09
C PHE A 97 -33.50 -0.51 11.26
N PHE A 98 -33.14 0.43 10.39
CA PHE A 98 -33.76 1.73 10.33
C PHE A 98 -35.02 1.71 9.46
N ILE A 99 -35.99 2.52 9.86
CA ILE A 99 -37.23 2.84 9.18
C ILE A 99 -37.18 4.34 8.86
N LEU A 100 -37.37 4.67 7.58
CA LEU A 100 -37.34 6.05 7.11
C LEU A 100 -38.61 6.78 7.52
N THR A 101 -38.47 7.97 8.11
CA THR A 101 -39.61 8.87 8.34
C THR A 101 -39.85 9.82 7.18
N ASP A 102 -38.80 10.14 6.41
CA ASP A 102 -38.89 10.95 5.18
C ASP A 102 -38.11 10.27 4.03
N PRO A 103 -38.80 9.46 3.20
CA PRO A 103 -38.18 8.81 2.05
C PRO A 103 -37.75 9.76 0.92
N HIS A 104 -38.16 11.03 0.92
CA HIS A 104 -37.75 12.00 -0.10
C HIS A 104 -36.36 12.58 0.18
N GLN A 105 -35.99 12.72 1.46
CA GLN A 105 -34.69 13.27 1.86
C GLN A 105 -33.66 12.20 2.26
N SER A 106 -34.14 11.04 2.68
CA SER A 106 -33.32 9.97 3.25
C SER A 106 -33.50 8.64 2.50
N GLN A 107 -32.48 7.80 2.58
CA GLN A 107 -32.50 6.43 2.07
C GLN A 107 -31.79 5.48 3.04
N LEU A 108 -32.17 4.21 2.95
CA LEU A 108 -31.51 3.14 3.71
C LEU A 108 -30.25 2.69 2.98
N LEU A 109 -29.24 2.35 3.76
CA LEU A 109 -28.01 1.71 3.31
C LEU A 109 -27.86 0.34 3.96
N ASN A 110 -27.22 -0.56 3.22
CA ASN A 110 -26.84 -1.87 3.72
C ASN A 110 -25.38 -1.80 4.16
N CYS A 111 -25.17 -1.37 5.40
CA CYS A 111 -23.87 -1.36 6.04
C CYS A 111 -23.58 -2.77 6.60
N GLY A 112 -22.58 -3.45 6.04
CA GLY A 112 -22.32 -4.86 6.32
C GLY A 112 -23.36 -5.81 5.71
N HIS A 113 -23.73 -6.86 6.45
CA HIS A 113 -24.68 -7.89 5.99
C HIS A 113 -26.13 -7.66 6.45
N VAL A 114 -26.39 -6.55 7.15
CA VAL A 114 -27.72 -6.24 7.69
C VAL A 114 -28.41 -5.23 6.76
N GLN A 115 -29.59 -5.57 6.27
CA GLN A 115 -30.35 -4.67 5.40
C GLN A 115 -30.91 -3.49 6.21
N GLY A 116 -30.69 -2.27 5.74
CA GLY A 116 -31.17 -1.05 6.42
C GLY A 116 -30.45 -0.75 7.74
N SER A 117 -29.22 -1.20 7.92
CA SER A 117 -28.38 -0.92 9.08
C SER A 117 -27.84 0.51 9.14
N GLY A 118 -27.94 1.28 8.06
CA GLY A 118 -27.60 2.70 8.04
C GLY A 118 -28.62 3.56 7.31
N VAL A 119 -28.60 4.86 7.58
CA VAL A 119 -29.43 5.87 6.90
C VAL A 119 -28.55 6.98 6.35
N SER A 120 -28.76 7.34 5.08
CA SER A 120 -28.05 8.45 4.44
C SER A 120 -29.00 9.39 3.68
N HIS A 121 -28.47 10.52 3.24
CA HIS A 121 -29.16 11.49 2.38
C HIS A 121 -29.42 10.93 0.97
N ARG A 122 -30.39 11.51 0.24
CA ARG A 122 -30.63 11.24 -1.20
C ARG A 122 -30.09 12.30 -2.16
N SER A 123 -29.84 13.50 -1.66
CA SER A 123 -29.39 14.66 -2.43
C SER A 123 -28.60 15.63 -1.53
N ASP A 124 -27.87 16.56 -2.14
CA ASP A 124 -27.14 17.65 -1.48
C ASP A 124 -28.02 18.84 -1.06
N THR A 125 -29.35 18.69 -1.09
CA THR A 125 -30.26 19.74 -0.62
C THR A 125 -29.94 20.10 0.83
N LYS A 126 -30.00 21.39 1.15
CA LYS A 126 -29.72 21.88 2.49
C LYS A 126 -30.77 21.34 3.48
N LYS A 127 -30.31 20.80 4.59
CA LYS A 127 -31.11 20.19 5.66
C LYS A 127 -30.76 20.85 6.98
N THR A 128 -31.76 21.06 7.83
CA THR A 128 -31.56 21.55 9.20
C THR A 128 -31.85 20.48 10.25
N ARG A 129 -32.68 19.50 9.89
CA ARG A 129 -33.08 18.38 10.75
C ARG A 129 -33.39 17.14 9.93
N ILE A 130 -32.99 15.98 10.42
CA ILE A 130 -33.38 14.67 9.90
C ILE A 130 -33.83 13.78 11.06
N GLN A 131 -34.78 12.90 10.76
CA GLN A 131 -35.31 11.91 11.67
C GLN A 131 -35.22 10.53 11.02
N ALA A 132 -34.91 9.52 11.84
CA ALA A 132 -34.98 8.11 11.46
C ALA A 132 -35.41 7.29 12.67
N VAL A 133 -36.10 6.17 12.45
CA VAL A 133 -36.50 5.27 13.54
C VAL A 133 -35.66 4.01 13.46
N TRP A 134 -34.95 3.66 14.53
CA TRP A 134 -34.23 2.40 14.63
C TRP A 134 -35.09 1.39 15.40
N GLN A 135 -35.31 0.20 14.82
CA GLN A 135 -36.01 -0.88 15.48
C GLN A 135 -35.02 -1.92 16.03
N SER A 136 -35.14 -2.17 17.33
CA SER A 136 -34.35 -3.14 18.09
C SER A 136 -34.59 -4.57 17.59
N PRO A 137 -33.54 -5.41 17.45
CA PRO A 137 -33.70 -6.81 17.06
C PRO A 137 -34.36 -7.65 18.16
N LYS A 138 -34.70 -8.90 17.84
CA LYS A 138 -35.27 -9.87 18.81
C LYS A 138 -34.30 -10.19 19.96
N ASN A 139 -33.00 -10.19 19.69
CA ASN A 139 -31.93 -10.42 20.67
C ASN A 139 -31.05 -9.17 20.75
N PRO A 140 -31.48 -8.11 21.47
CA PRO A 140 -30.75 -6.85 21.52
C PRO A 140 -29.47 -6.93 22.37
N PRO A 141 -28.45 -6.10 22.07
CA PRO A 141 -27.32 -5.89 22.96
C PRO A 141 -27.74 -5.13 24.22
N GLN A 142 -26.87 -5.11 25.24
CA GLN A 142 -27.14 -4.44 26.52
C GLN A 142 -27.25 -2.93 26.39
N SER A 143 -26.57 -2.33 25.40
CA SER A 143 -26.60 -0.90 25.15
C SER A 143 -26.24 -0.58 23.70
N VAL A 144 -26.91 0.41 23.12
CA VAL A 144 -26.69 0.89 21.75
C VAL A 144 -26.34 2.37 21.76
N GLN A 145 -25.42 2.78 20.91
CA GLN A 145 -25.07 4.16 20.65
C GLN A 145 -25.19 4.46 19.15
N PHE A 146 -25.78 5.61 18.83
CA PHE A 146 -25.89 6.06 17.44
C PHE A 146 -24.72 6.98 17.11
N LEU A 147 -24.08 6.76 15.97
CA LEU A 147 -23.03 7.63 15.45
C LEU A 147 -23.51 8.28 14.16
N VAL A 148 -23.02 9.49 13.89
CA VAL A 148 -23.34 10.21 12.66
C VAL A 148 -22.13 10.88 12.03
N THR A 149 -22.04 10.78 10.71
CA THR A 149 -21.18 11.62 9.87
C THR A 149 -22.03 12.69 9.23
N VAL A 150 -21.56 13.95 9.26
CA VAL A 150 -22.26 15.11 8.71
C VAL A 150 -21.35 15.87 7.75
N VAL A 151 -21.85 16.11 6.54
CA VAL A 151 -21.15 16.83 5.48
C VAL A 151 -21.81 18.21 5.30
N LEU A 152 -21.03 19.27 5.51
CA LEU A 152 -21.44 20.64 5.21
C LEU A 152 -21.16 21.00 3.76
N GLU A 153 -19.91 20.77 3.33
CA GLU A 153 -19.42 20.97 1.97
C GLU A 153 -18.52 19.80 1.56
N TYR A 154 -18.20 19.65 0.27
CA TYR A 154 -17.39 18.53 -0.22
C TYR A 154 -16.08 18.34 0.57
N LYS A 155 -15.43 19.43 0.99
CA LYS A 155 -14.17 19.40 1.77
C LYS A 155 -14.35 19.54 3.28
N VAL A 156 -15.57 19.79 3.76
CA VAL A 156 -15.83 20.13 5.17
C VAL A 156 -16.90 19.21 5.73
N TYR A 157 -16.47 18.27 6.56
CA TYR A 157 -17.32 17.27 7.17
C TYR A 157 -16.75 16.79 8.51
N TRP A 158 -17.61 16.18 9.32
CA TRP A 158 -17.29 15.60 10.61
C TRP A 158 -17.75 14.16 10.61
N VAL A 159 -16.96 13.28 11.22
CA VAL A 159 -17.23 11.84 11.25
C VAL A 159 -17.47 11.37 12.68
N ARG A 160 -18.23 10.29 12.85
CA ARG A 160 -18.42 9.59 14.13
C ARG A 160 -18.86 10.50 15.30
N ILE A 161 -19.68 11.50 15.03
CA ILE A 161 -20.29 12.32 16.08
C ILE A 161 -21.19 11.39 16.92
N ALA A 162 -20.89 11.29 18.21
CA ALA A 162 -21.56 10.36 19.11
C ALA A 162 -22.87 10.93 19.67
N GLY A 163 -23.95 10.16 19.55
CA GLY A 163 -25.21 10.38 20.26
C GLY A 163 -25.22 9.78 21.66
N PRO A 164 -26.32 9.96 22.41
CA PRO A 164 -26.52 9.35 23.72
C PRO A 164 -26.59 7.82 23.63
N VAL A 165 -26.13 7.16 24.69
CA VAL A 165 -26.24 5.70 24.87
C VAL A 165 -27.64 5.34 25.36
N VAL A 166 -28.24 4.31 24.75
CA VAL A 166 -29.55 3.76 25.12
C VAL A 166 -29.36 2.34 25.66
N SER A 167 -29.90 2.04 26.84
CA SER A 167 -29.67 0.75 27.53
C SER A 167 -30.89 -0.18 27.53
N LEU A 168 -30.66 -1.49 27.54
CA LEU A 168 -31.70 -2.50 27.65
C LEU A 168 -32.37 -2.47 29.03
N ARG A 169 -33.70 -2.57 29.10
CA ARG A 169 -34.43 -2.64 30.37
C ARG A 169 -34.20 -4.00 31.05
N GLU A 170 -33.58 -4.02 32.22
CA GLU A 170 -33.42 -5.24 33.02
C GLU A 170 -34.79 -5.75 33.51
N GLY A 171 -35.13 -6.98 33.14
CA GLY A 171 -36.23 -7.73 33.74
C GLY A 171 -35.81 -8.26 35.11
N THR A 172 -36.72 -8.17 36.09
CA THR A 172 -36.54 -8.52 37.50
C THR A 172 -35.83 -9.87 37.69
N ALA A 173 -34.57 -9.85 38.11
CA ALA A 173 -33.80 -11.05 38.41
C ALA A 173 -34.08 -11.55 39.83
N VAL A 174 -34.46 -12.83 39.94
CA VAL A 174 -34.40 -13.62 41.17
C VAL A 174 -32.91 -13.74 41.58
N PRO A 175 -32.54 -13.61 42.86
CA PRO A 175 -31.13 -13.56 43.25
C PRO A 175 -30.50 -14.93 43.11
N PHE A 176 -29.67 -15.11 42.07
CA PHE A 176 -28.67 -16.17 42.06
C PHE A 176 -27.38 -15.64 42.65
N THR A 177 -26.99 -16.27 43.75
CA THR A 177 -25.72 -16.16 44.46
C THR A 177 -24.54 -15.93 43.51
N ALA A 178 -23.85 -14.81 43.72
CA ALA A 178 -22.60 -14.49 43.07
C ALA A 178 -21.55 -15.55 43.40
N VAL A 179 -21.14 -16.31 42.38
CA VAL A 179 -19.86 -17.01 42.36
C VAL A 179 -18.81 -15.94 41.96
N PRO A 180 -17.64 -15.85 42.61
CA PRO A 180 -16.70 -14.77 42.33
C PRO A 180 -16.19 -14.87 40.90
N ALA A 181 -16.38 -13.82 40.12
CA ALA A 181 -15.66 -13.62 38.88
C ALA A 181 -14.19 -13.36 39.23
N HIS A 182 -13.29 -14.25 38.83
CA HIS A 182 -11.87 -13.93 38.78
C HIS A 182 -11.64 -12.88 37.68
N THR A 183 -11.65 -11.62 38.07
CA THR A 183 -11.08 -10.52 37.30
C THR A 183 -9.56 -10.63 37.40
N THR A 184 -8.90 -11.16 36.36
CA THR A 184 -7.46 -11.00 36.20
C THR A 184 -7.17 -9.53 35.91
N SER A 185 -6.71 -8.81 36.92
CA SER A 185 -6.21 -7.44 36.82
C SER A 185 -4.93 -7.40 35.98
N SER A 186 -4.97 -6.67 34.85
CA SER A 186 -3.78 -6.37 34.04
C SER A 186 -2.73 -5.63 34.87
N THR A 187 -1.51 -6.14 34.92
CA THR A 187 -0.40 -5.54 35.69
C THR A 187 0.50 -4.71 34.78
N ALA A 188 1.01 -3.56 35.25
CA ALA A 188 1.97 -2.77 34.49
C ALA A 188 3.35 -3.48 34.43
N LEU A 189 4.02 -3.48 33.27
CA LEU A 189 5.43 -3.94 33.18
C LEU A 189 6.37 -2.91 33.80
N SER A 190 7.25 -3.38 34.68
CA SER A 190 8.27 -2.55 35.35
C SER A 190 9.56 -2.40 34.55
N THR A 191 9.87 -3.35 33.65
CA THR A 191 11.10 -3.36 32.85
C THR A 191 10.79 -3.54 31.35
N PRO A 192 11.57 -2.92 30.45
CA PRO A 192 11.46 -3.20 29.02
C PRO A 192 11.93 -4.62 28.69
N PHE A 193 11.40 -5.19 27.61
CA PHE A 193 11.89 -6.47 27.09
C PHE A 193 13.32 -6.36 26.60
N SER A 194 14.06 -7.47 26.68
CA SER A 194 15.41 -7.59 26.13
C SER A 194 15.47 -8.65 25.02
N SER A 195 16.41 -8.48 24.10
CA SER A 195 16.78 -9.49 23.11
C SER A 195 17.74 -10.57 23.63
N GLU A 196 18.16 -10.51 24.90
CA GLU A 196 18.99 -11.54 25.51
C GLU A 196 18.29 -12.91 25.48
N GLY A 197 19.05 -13.96 25.13
CA GLY A 197 18.54 -15.32 25.06
C GLY A 197 17.81 -15.69 23.75
N CYS A 198 17.66 -14.76 22.80
CA CYS A 198 17.14 -15.07 21.47
C CYS A 198 17.97 -16.17 20.79
N GLY A 199 17.31 -17.25 20.33
CA GLY A 199 17.96 -18.41 19.72
C GLY A 199 18.54 -19.43 20.71
N HIS A 200 18.46 -19.16 22.01
CA HIS A 200 19.00 -20.05 23.05
C HIS A 200 17.95 -20.43 24.10
N SER A 201 17.40 -19.45 24.80
CA SER A 201 16.36 -19.63 25.82
C SER A 201 14.97 -19.22 25.34
N LYS A 202 14.89 -18.35 24.33
CA LYS A 202 13.63 -17.94 23.70
C LYS A 202 13.76 -17.78 22.19
N SER A 203 12.66 -17.94 21.48
CA SER A 203 12.61 -17.62 20.05
C SER A 203 12.28 -16.16 19.86
N CYS A 204 12.85 -15.53 18.83
CA CYS A 204 12.64 -14.11 18.56
C CYS A 204 12.46 -13.85 17.06
N LEU A 205 11.60 -12.91 16.70
CA LEU A 205 11.49 -12.32 15.37
C LEU A 205 11.65 -10.81 15.49
N ARG A 206 12.58 -10.24 14.72
CA ARG A 206 13.02 -8.85 14.86
C ARG A 206 13.05 -8.11 13.52
N ASP A 207 12.65 -6.85 13.53
CA ASP A 207 12.78 -5.95 12.39
C ASP A 207 13.14 -4.53 12.87
N PRO A 208 14.33 -4.00 12.51
CA PRO A 208 15.38 -4.63 11.70
C PRO A 208 16.05 -5.84 12.38
N VAL A 209 16.70 -6.71 11.59
CA VAL A 209 17.47 -7.85 12.13
C VAL A 209 18.55 -7.33 13.08
N GLY A 210 18.62 -7.92 14.28
CA GLY A 210 19.63 -7.55 15.28
C GLY A 210 19.25 -6.34 16.16
N CYS A 211 18.09 -5.71 15.96
CA CYS A 211 17.67 -4.60 16.82
C CYS A 211 17.44 -5.04 18.27
N GLN A 212 17.55 -4.07 19.20
CA GLN A 212 17.42 -4.27 20.64
C GLN A 212 16.12 -3.61 21.15
N PRO A 213 15.11 -4.37 21.61
CA PRO A 213 13.85 -3.81 22.09
C PRO A 213 13.99 -2.93 23.35
N GLU A 214 15.10 -3.04 24.09
CA GLU A 214 15.36 -2.26 25.30
C GLU A 214 15.85 -0.83 25.03
N SER A 215 16.50 -0.61 23.88
CA SER A 215 17.24 0.62 23.57
C SER A 215 16.84 1.27 22.24
N ASP A 216 16.36 0.48 21.27
CA ASP A 216 15.95 0.95 19.95
C ASP A 216 14.42 1.12 19.88
N PRO A 217 13.90 2.36 19.87
CA PRO A 217 12.47 2.62 19.81
C PRO A 217 11.84 2.19 18.47
N ARG A 218 12.65 1.89 17.45
CA ARG A 218 12.20 1.45 16.12
C ARG A 218 12.22 -0.06 15.96
N CYS A 219 12.60 -0.80 17.00
CA CYS A 219 12.70 -2.26 16.97
C CYS A 219 11.30 -2.89 17.11
N PHE A 220 10.84 -3.54 16.04
CA PHE A 220 9.71 -4.45 16.12
C PHE A 220 10.21 -5.80 16.64
N PHE A 221 9.62 -6.27 17.73
CA PHE A 221 10.09 -7.44 18.47
C PHE A 221 8.92 -8.34 18.84
N LEU A 222 9.03 -9.61 18.48
CA LEU A 222 8.18 -10.70 18.95
C LEU A 222 9.08 -11.75 19.58
N SER A 223 8.85 -12.13 20.83
CA SER A 223 9.50 -13.29 21.45
C SER A 223 8.46 -14.28 21.95
N PHE A 224 8.87 -15.53 22.06
CA PHE A 224 8.07 -16.56 22.71
C PHE A 224 8.93 -17.62 23.40
N THR A 225 8.45 -18.05 24.57
CA THR A 225 9.09 -19.04 25.42
C THR A 225 8.05 -20.04 25.90
N THR A 226 8.34 -21.33 25.79
CA THR A 226 7.47 -22.37 26.34
C THR A 226 7.75 -22.49 27.84
N ASP A 227 6.69 -22.54 28.65
CA ASP A 227 6.83 -22.70 30.11
C ASP A 227 7.45 -24.05 30.46
N GLU A 228 8.16 -24.13 31.59
CA GLU A 228 8.86 -25.36 32.03
C GLU A 228 7.93 -26.56 32.17
N ALA A 229 6.66 -26.34 32.54
CA ALA A 229 5.64 -27.37 32.63
C ALA A 229 5.12 -27.86 31.26
N GLY A 230 5.51 -27.20 30.16
CA GLY A 230 5.17 -27.60 28.79
C GLY A 230 3.70 -27.46 28.40
N GLY A 231 2.89 -26.71 29.17
CA GLY A 231 1.45 -26.54 28.92
C GLY A 231 1.05 -25.23 28.23
N SER A 232 1.90 -24.20 28.33
CA SER A 232 1.63 -22.85 27.86
C SER A 232 2.89 -22.19 27.29
N VAL A 233 2.66 -21.11 26.53
CA VAL A 233 3.69 -20.29 25.91
C VAL A 233 3.47 -18.85 26.34
N MET A 234 4.54 -18.21 26.79
CA MET A 234 4.61 -16.79 27.08
C MET A 234 5.06 -16.04 25.82
N PHE A 235 4.31 -15.01 25.44
CA PHE A 235 4.61 -14.14 24.30
C PHE A 235 4.97 -12.73 24.78
N GLU A 236 6.01 -12.14 24.19
CA GLU A 236 6.38 -10.75 24.37
C GLU A 236 6.31 -10.04 23.02
N LEU A 237 5.58 -8.93 22.95
CA LEU A 237 5.41 -8.14 21.74
C LEU A 237 5.77 -6.68 22.02
N SER A 238 6.68 -6.11 21.23
CA SER A 238 7.11 -4.72 21.36
C SER A 238 7.31 -4.03 20.02
N GLY A 239 7.03 -2.74 19.96
CA GLY A 239 7.33 -1.92 18.80
C GLY A 239 6.80 -0.49 18.87
N PRO A 240 7.23 0.37 17.94
CA PRO A 240 6.74 1.75 17.84
C PRO A 240 5.28 1.76 17.40
N ALA A 241 4.39 2.27 18.24
CA ALA A 241 2.98 2.40 17.88
C ALA A 241 2.26 3.48 18.69
N GLU A 242 1.76 4.50 17.97
CA GLU A 242 0.66 5.36 18.43
C GLU A 242 -0.70 4.66 18.32
N GLY A 243 -0.71 3.41 17.84
CA GLY A 243 -1.91 2.63 17.57
C GLY A 243 -1.84 1.21 18.13
N TYR A 244 -1.63 0.21 17.28
CA TYR A 244 -1.53 -1.18 17.70
C TYR A 244 -0.31 -1.91 17.15
N MET A 245 0.08 -2.94 17.88
CA MET A 245 1.02 -3.99 17.49
C MET A 245 0.26 -5.32 17.44
N SER A 246 0.61 -6.20 16.51
CA SER A 246 -0.02 -7.52 16.41
C SER A 246 0.91 -8.54 15.81
N PHE A 247 0.71 -9.80 16.18
CA PHE A 247 1.26 -10.91 15.43
C PHE A 247 0.18 -11.93 15.07
N ALA A 248 0.42 -12.74 14.04
CA ALA A 248 -0.47 -13.81 13.66
C ALA A 248 0.27 -15.08 13.25
N LEU A 249 -0.37 -16.22 13.49
CA LEU A 249 0.03 -17.54 13.01
C LEU A 249 -0.73 -17.82 11.73
N SER A 250 -0.01 -18.08 10.64
CA SER A 250 -0.59 -18.37 9.32
C SER A 250 -0.06 -19.66 8.73
N LEU A 251 -0.90 -20.37 7.98
CA LEU A 251 -0.51 -21.57 7.24
C LEU A 251 0.24 -21.24 5.95
N ASP A 252 0.12 -20.02 5.44
CA ASP A 252 0.77 -19.56 4.22
C ASP A 252 1.37 -18.15 4.39
N LYS A 253 1.92 -17.58 3.31
CA LYS A 253 2.45 -16.19 3.31
C LYS A 253 1.39 -15.18 2.83
N TRP A 254 0.12 -15.51 2.96
CA TRP A 254 -1.00 -14.73 2.46
C TRP A 254 -2.04 -14.47 3.55
N MET A 255 -2.01 -13.25 4.09
CA MET A 255 -2.94 -12.82 5.14
C MET A 255 -4.41 -13.09 4.76
N GLY A 256 -5.12 -13.78 5.66
CA GLY A 256 -6.56 -13.95 5.63
C GLY A 256 -7.12 -15.29 6.09
N ASN A 257 -6.35 -16.13 6.75
CA ASN A 257 -6.91 -17.24 7.51
C ASN A 257 -6.01 -17.52 8.71
N ASP A 258 -5.88 -16.50 9.57
CA ASP A 258 -4.78 -16.39 10.52
C ASP A 258 -5.28 -16.26 11.95
N ASP A 259 -4.61 -16.94 12.88
CA ASP A 259 -4.84 -16.82 14.32
C ASP A 259 -3.97 -15.68 14.87
N ALA A 260 -4.59 -14.55 15.21
CA ALA A 260 -3.93 -13.29 15.51
C ALA A 260 -4.02 -12.88 16.99
N TYR A 261 -3.08 -12.07 17.43
CA TYR A 261 -2.99 -11.52 18.78
C TYR A 261 -2.63 -10.04 18.68
N LEU A 262 -3.44 -9.19 19.29
CA LEU A 262 -3.34 -7.75 19.18
C LEU A 262 -3.05 -7.09 20.52
N CYS A 263 -2.27 -6.03 20.43
CA CYS A 263 -1.91 -5.09 21.47
C CYS A 263 -2.30 -3.70 21.02
N ILE A 264 -3.44 -3.22 21.52
CA ILE A 264 -4.10 -2.03 21.01
C ILE A 264 -3.95 -0.91 22.04
N SER A 265 -3.37 0.22 21.64
CA SER A 265 -3.36 1.44 22.45
C SER A 265 -4.75 2.08 22.42
N ASP A 266 -5.31 2.32 23.60
CA ASP A 266 -6.59 3.01 23.80
C ASP A 266 -6.49 3.95 25.01
N GLY A 267 -6.54 5.26 24.74
CA GLY A 267 -6.60 6.28 25.80
C GLY A 267 -5.46 6.22 26.83
N GLY A 268 -4.26 5.78 26.45
CA GLY A 268 -3.10 5.63 27.34
C GLY A 268 -3.01 4.27 28.06
N ARG A 269 -3.89 3.31 27.73
CA ARG A 269 -3.82 1.92 28.17
C ARG A 269 -3.58 1.00 26.97
N VAL A 270 -3.14 -0.22 27.23
CA VAL A 270 -3.00 -1.24 26.19
C VAL A 270 -3.98 -2.38 26.46
N ILE A 271 -4.77 -2.71 25.44
CA ILE A 271 -5.74 -3.80 25.44
C ILE A 271 -5.13 -4.97 24.67
N ILE A 272 -5.01 -6.14 25.31
CA ILE A 272 -4.53 -7.36 24.67
C ILE A 272 -5.73 -8.23 24.31
N ARG A 273 -5.85 -8.60 23.03
CA ARG A 273 -6.97 -9.40 22.53
C ARG A 273 -6.51 -10.46 21.52
N PRO A 274 -6.95 -11.72 21.66
CA PRO A 274 -6.81 -12.69 20.60
C PRO A 274 -7.90 -12.45 19.54
N ALA A 275 -7.59 -12.66 18.27
CA ALA A 275 -8.50 -12.41 17.15
C ALA A 275 -8.30 -13.41 16.03
N TYR A 276 -9.27 -13.51 15.13
CA TYR A 276 -9.18 -14.35 13.94
C TYR A 276 -9.29 -13.49 12.70
N VAL A 277 -8.40 -13.69 11.73
CA VAL A 277 -8.40 -12.92 10.48
C VAL A 277 -9.00 -13.76 9.37
N SER A 278 -10.17 -13.35 8.88
CA SER A 278 -10.88 -13.94 7.76
C SER A 278 -10.75 -13.05 6.51
N GLY A 279 -9.99 -13.47 5.51
CA GLY A 279 -9.66 -12.66 4.34
C GLY A 279 -8.86 -11.40 4.70
N ARG A 280 -9.07 -10.31 3.95
CA ARG A 280 -8.42 -9.02 4.22
C ARG A 280 -9.39 -8.00 4.78
N THR A 281 -10.15 -8.40 5.78
CA THR A 281 -11.11 -7.56 6.51
C THR A 281 -10.59 -7.29 7.93
N HIS A 282 -11.35 -6.52 8.71
CA HIS A 282 -11.07 -6.36 10.13
C HIS A 282 -11.06 -7.73 10.84
N PRO A 283 -10.09 -7.97 11.76
CA PRO A 283 -10.05 -9.20 12.56
C PRO A 283 -11.27 -9.34 13.45
N GLU A 284 -11.77 -10.56 13.60
CA GLU A 284 -12.83 -10.91 14.55
C GLU A 284 -12.21 -11.12 15.94
N LEU A 285 -12.44 -10.20 16.87
CA LEU A 285 -11.93 -10.35 18.25
C LEU A 285 -12.64 -11.50 18.97
N ALA A 286 -11.90 -12.26 19.77
CA ALA A 286 -12.49 -13.27 20.67
C ALA A 286 -12.35 -12.90 22.15
N ALA A 287 -12.98 -13.71 22.98
CA ALA A 287 -13.04 -13.50 24.42
C ALA A 287 -11.65 -13.56 25.07
N GLU A 288 -11.40 -12.61 25.97
CA GLU A 288 -10.13 -12.42 26.69
C GLU A 288 -9.73 -13.61 27.58
N LYS A 289 -10.69 -14.45 27.98
CA LYS A 289 -10.50 -15.66 28.80
C LYS A 289 -9.50 -16.67 28.22
N ASP A 290 -9.14 -16.47 26.95
CA ASP A 290 -8.19 -17.28 26.21
C ASP A 290 -6.72 -16.98 26.57
N LEU A 291 -6.45 -15.81 27.17
CA LEU A 291 -5.12 -15.33 27.55
C LEU A 291 -5.04 -15.03 29.05
N TRP A 292 -3.91 -15.34 29.69
CA TRP A 292 -3.69 -15.04 31.11
C TRP A 292 -2.32 -14.39 31.36
N GLY A 293 -2.10 -13.88 32.58
CA GLY A 293 -0.82 -13.24 32.94
C GLY A 293 -0.51 -12.00 32.10
N GLN A 294 -1.57 -11.30 31.65
CA GLN A 294 -1.48 -10.13 30.81
C GLN A 294 -0.79 -8.98 31.54
N ALA A 295 0.19 -8.39 30.87
CA ALA A 295 0.89 -7.23 31.35
C ALA A 295 1.28 -6.35 30.16
N TRP A 296 1.31 -5.04 30.35
CA TRP A 296 1.72 -4.11 29.29
C TRP A 296 2.48 -2.90 29.83
N ARG A 297 3.17 -2.20 28.93
CA ARG A 297 3.79 -0.88 29.14
C ARG A 297 3.63 -0.04 27.88
N LEU A 298 3.31 1.23 28.08
CA LEU A 298 3.26 2.25 27.03
C LEU A 298 4.15 3.40 27.50
N ALA A 299 5.35 3.50 26.92
CA ALA A 299 6.33 4.53 27.27
C ALA A 299 7.14 4.91 26.03
N ASP A 300 7.49 6.18 25.90
CA ASP A 300 8.38 6.69 24.84
C ASP A 300 7.92 6.33 23.40
N GLY A 301 6.60 6.23 23.18
CA GLY A 301 6.01 5.85 21.89
C GLY A 301 6.09 4.36 21.55
N VAL A 302 6.52 3.51 22.50
CA VAL A 302 6.65 2.07 22.35
C VAL A 302 5.55 1.36 23.15
N ILE A 303 4.83 0.46 22.47
CA ILE A 303 3.89 -0.48 23.09
C ILE A 303 4.65 -1.75 23.42
N GLN A 304 4.51 -2.24 24.65
CA GLN A 304 5.02 -3.53 25.09
C GLN A 304 3.89 -4.33 25.72
N CYS A 305 3.73 -5.58 25.30
CA CYS A 305 2.75 -6.52 25.84
C CYS A 305 3.37 -7.86 26.16
N ARG A 306 2.90 -8.45 27.26
CA ARG A 306 3.18 -9.82 27.64
C ARG A 306 1.88 -10.53 27.96
N PHE A 307 1.74 -11.77 27.51
CA PHE A 307 0.65 -12.64 27.91
C PHE A 307 1.05 -14.11 27.76
N HIS A 308 0.27 -14.99 28.38
CA HIS A 308 0.41 -16.43 28.26
C HIS A 308 -0.78 -17.03 27.53
N ARG A 309 -0.52 -18.08 26.76
CA ARG A 309 -1.52 -18.83 26.02
C ARG A 309 -1.26 -20.33 26.15
N ASN A 310 -2.31 -21.11 26.35
CA ASN A 310 -2.20 -22.57 26.33
C ASN A 310 -1.83 -23.07 24.92
N ILE A 311 -1.07 -24.16 24.84
CA ILE A 311 -0.63 -24.75 23.56
C ILE A 311 -1.83 -25.23 22.73
N ILE A 312 -2.76 -25.92 23.39
CA ILE A 312 -3.98 -26.46 22.79
C ILE A 312 -5.15 -25.64 23.30
N GLN A 313 -5.93 -25.08 22.37
CA GLN A 313 -7.08 -24.27 22.68
C GLN A 313 -8.19 -24.51 21.65
N ALA A 314 -9.42 -24.62 22.12
CA ALA A 314 -10.57 -24.89 21.26
C ALA A 314 -10.76 -23.74 20.27
N LYS A 315 -10.98 -24.07 18.98
CA LYS A 315 -11.21 -23.11 17.88
C LYS A 315 -10.04 -22.14 17.61
N ARG A 316 -8.83 -22.49 18.05
CA ARG A 316 -7.59 -21.72 17.84
C ARG A 316 -6.49 -22.62 17.27
N PHE A 317 -5.42 -22.02 16.75
CA PHE A 317 -4.33 -22.78 16.14
C PHE A 317 -3.51 -23.53 17.21
N ASN A 318 -3.14 -24.77 16.95
CA ASN A 318 -2.35 -25.55 17.91
C ASN A 318 -0.87 -25.15 17.81
N LEU A 319 -0.25 -24.71 18.92
CA LEU A 319 1.15 -24.22 18.93
C LEU A 319 2.20 -25.29 18.63
N ASN A 320 1.82 -26.58 18.65
CA ASN A 320 2.68 -27.70 18.25
C ASN A 320 2.74 -27.90 16.72
N GLN A 321 1.98 -27.13 15.94
CA GLN A 321 2.06 -27.16 14.48
C GLN A 321 2.94 -26.02 13.95
N SER A 322 3.34 -26.12 12.68
CA SER A 322 4.22 -25.16 12.03
C SER A 322 3.44 -24.05 11.30
N TYR A 323 3.80 -22.79 11.56
CA TYR A 323 3.15 -21.62 10.95
C TYR A 323 4.17 -20.57 10.51
N PHE A 324 3.82 -19.78 9.50
CA PHE A 324 4.47 -18.50 9.28
C PHE A 324 4.03 -17.50 10.35
N LEU A 325 4.99 -16.71 10.85
CA LEU A 325 4.71 -15.63 11.79
C LEU A 325 4.58 -14.33 11.02
N PHE A 326 3.48 -13.64 11.26
CA PHE A 326 3.23 -12.30 10.72
C PHE A 326 3.38 -11.32 11.87
N LEU A 327 4.09 -10.22 11.66
CA LEU A 327 4.23 -9.13 12.62
C LEU A 327 3.81 -7.83 11.95
N ALA A 328 2.76 -7.21 12.46
CA ALA A 328 2.12 -6.03 11.88
C ALA A 328 1.90 -4.94 12.92
N HIS A 329 1.88 -3.70 12.46
CA HIS A 329 1.60 -2.52 13.26
C HIS A 329 0.74 -1.54 12.46
N GLY A 330 -0.09 -0.78 13.14
CA GLY A 330 -0.95 0.21 12.50
C GLY A 330 -1.47 1.24 13.48
N ARG A 331 -2.28 2.17 12.97
CA ARG A 331 -2.96 3.18 13.79
C ARG A 331 -4.15 2.57 14.52
N SER A 332 -4.47 3.10 15.70
CA SER A 332 -5.75 2.85 16.37
C SER A 332 -6.32 4.15 16.93
N GLU A 333 -7.63 4.27 16.90
CA GLU A 333 -8.38 5.42 17.43
C GLU A 333 -9.50 4.87 18.31
N GLN A 334 -9.53 5.25 19.59
CA GLN A 334 -10.55 4.80 20.56
C GLN A 334 -10.70 3.26 20.63
N GLY A 335 -9.58 2.54 20.63
CA GLY A 335 -9.56 1.07 20.65
C GLY A 335 -9.84 0.39 19.31
N PHE A 336 -10.21 1.13 18.25
CA PHE A 336 -10.40 0.56 16.91
C PHE A 336 -9.11 0.56 16.14
N ILE A 337 -8.73 -0.59 15.57
CA ILE A 337 -7.54 -0.71 14.74
C ILE A 337 -7.83 -0.33 13.30
N HIS A 338 -6.87 0.30 12.63
CA HIS A 338 -6.91 0.55 11.19
C HIS A 338 -5.98 -0.40 10.42
N ARG A 339 -6.14 -0.43 9.10
CA ARG A 339 -5.24 -1.17 8.22
C ARG A 339 -3.79 -0.72 8.41
N HIS A 340 -2.88 -1.68 8.56
CA HIS A 340 -1.45 -1.40 8.58
C HIS A 340 -0.96 -0.79 7.24
N ASP A 341 -0.11 0.23 7.33
CA ASP A 341 0.40 0.98 6.15
C ASP A 341 1.66 0.36 5.54
N ARG A 342 2.33 -0.56 6.25
CA ARG A 342 3.45 -1.38 5.76
C ARG A 342 3.03 -2.82 5.57
N GLN A 343 3.68 -3.57 4.67
CA GLN A 343 3.45 -5.03 4.64
C GLN A 343 3.88 -5.63 5.99
N PRO A 344 3.14 -6.62 6.53
CA PRO A 344 3.58 -7.34 7.72
C PRO A 344 4.97 -7.93 7.48
N LEU A 345 5.79 -7.99 8.53
CA LEU A 345 7.00 -8.79 8.51
C LEU A 345 6.59 -10.25 8.59
N ILE A 346 6.95 -11.05 7.59
CA ILE A 346 6.61 -12.47 7.53
C ILE A 346 7.88 -13.28 7.73
N SER A 347 7.85 -14.29 8.61
CA SER A 347 8.98 -15.19 8.84
C SER A 347 9.44 -15.89 7.55
N ALA A 348 10.75 -16.15 7.44
CA ALA A 348 11.33 -16.79 6.26
C ALA A 348 10.75 -18.20 6.04
N ASN A 349 10.64 -18.96 7.13
CA ASN A 349 10.15 -20.35 7.16
C ASN A 349 8.97 -20.48 8.14
N GLN A 350 8.25 -21.60 8.04
CA GLN A 350 7.29 -21.98 9.08
C GLN A 350 8.04 -22.42 10.35
N ILE A 351 7.48 -22.07 11.50
CA ILE A 351 8.07 -22.33 12.81
C ILE A 351 7.03 -23.03 13.70
N VAL A 352 7.48 -24.00 14.48
CA VAL A 352 6.71 -24.58 15.58
C VAL A 352 6.99 -23.76 16.83
N ILE A 353 5.96 -23.14 17.41
CA ILE A 353 6.11 -22.21 18.54
C ILE A 353 6.72 -22.90 19.76
N THR A 354 6.36 -24.16 19.99
CA THR A 354 6.89 -25.01 21.09
C THR A 354 8.19 -25.74 20.72
N GLY A 355 8.76 -25.45 19.55
CA GLY A 355 10.02 -26.03 19.10
C GLY A 355 11.24 -25.43 19.80
N HIS A 356 12.43 -25.85 19.35
CA HIS A 356 13.69 -25.32 19.87
C HIS A 356 13.81 -23.80 19.63
N PRO A 357 14.34 -23.03 20.61
CA PRO A 357 14.57 -21.60 20.48
C PRO A 357 15.36 -21.22 19.23
N GLN A 358 14.88 -20.21 18.49
CA GLN A 358 15.50 -19.73 17.25
C GLN A 358 15.47 -18.20 17.16
N ASP A 359 16.55 -17.60 16.66
CA ASP A 359 16.56 -16.19 16.24
C ASP A 359 16.14 -16.13 14.76
N LEU A 360 14.88 -15.75 14.55
CA LEU A 360 14.18 -15.85 13.29
C LEU A 360 14.45 -14.65 12.40
N SER A 361 14.50 -14.90 11.09
CA SER A 361 14.51 -13.86 10.06
C SER A 361 13.15 -13.77 9.36
N GLY A 362 12.85 -12.60 8.81
CA GLY A 362 11.65 -12.35 8.04
C GLY A 362 11.88 -11.30 6.97
N SER A 363 10.90 -11.14 6.08
CA SER A 363 10.90 -10.07 5.08
C SER A 363 9.49 -9.50 4.95
N ARG A 364 9.42 -8.18 4.72
CA ARG A 364 8.18 -7.48 4.40
C ARG A 364 7.86 -7.54 2.90
N SER A 365 8.83 -7.90 2.08
CA SER A 365 8.73 -7.83 0.62
C SER A 365 8.59 -9.23 0.02
N PRO A 366 7.43 -9.57 -0.58
CA PRO A 366 7.22 -10.86 -1.22
C PRO A 366 8.22 -11.11 -2.34
N LEU A 367 8.71 -12.34 -2.45
CA LEU A 367 9.73 -12.72 -3.44
C LEU A 367 9.33 -12.39 -4.89
N LEU A 368 8.06 -12.64 -5.26
CA LEU A 368 7.55 -12.31 -6.59
C LEU A 368 7.61 -10.82 -6.90
N ILE A 369 7.39 -9.97 -5.89
CA ILE A 369 7.44 -8.51 -6.05
C ILE A 369 8.89 -8.02 -6.13
N LYS A 370 9.81 -8.64 -5.37
CA LYS A 370 11.25 -8.40 -5.54
C LYS A 370 11.70 -8.71 -6.97
N PHE A 371 11.32 -9.88 -7.50
CA PHE A 371 11.63 -10.25 -8.89
C PHE A 371 10.99 -9.30 -9.91
N HIS A 372 9.74 -8.89 -9.70
CA HIS A 372 9.10 -7.87 -10.54
C HIS A 372 9.95 -6.60 -10.63
N GLY A 373 10.36 -6.05 -9.48
CA GLY A 373 11.20 -4.84 -9.42
C GLY A 373 12.55 -5.03 -10.12
N MET A 374 13.28 -6.12 -9.81
CA MET A 374 14.60 -6.38 -10.40
C MET A 374 14.55 -6.58 -11.92
N LEU A 375 13.56 -7.32 -12.43
CA LEU A 375 13.39 -7.56 -13.86
C LEU A 375 12.96 -6.27 -14.59
N MET A 376 12.05 -5.48 -14.02
CA MET A 376 11.65 -4.18 -14.60
C MET A 376 12.83 -3.20 -14.67
N LEU A 377 13.64 -3.13 -13.61
CA LEU A 377 14.86 -2.31 -13.62
C LEU A 377 15.86 -2.83 -14.65
N THR A 378 16.10 -4.14 -14.72
CA THR A 378 17.01 -4.72 -15.72
C THR A 378 16.56 -4.39 -17.16
N ALA A 379 15.26 -4.52 -17.44
CA ALA A 379 14.70 -4.20 -18.76
C ALA A 379 14.81 -2.71 -19.10
N TRP A 380 14.36 -1.82 -18.22
CA TRP A 380 14.23 -0.39 -18.54
C TRP A 380 15.47 0.43 -18.23
N MET A 381 16.12 0.17 -17.09
CA MET A 381 17.32 0.89 -16.65
C MET A 381 18.55 0.52 -17.47
N TRP A 382 18.66 -0.76 -17.86
CA TRP A 382 19.87 -1.28 -18.53
C TRP A 382 19.61 -1.63 -20.00
N MET A 383 18.67 -2.52 -20.33
CA MET A 383 18.49 -2.96 -21.72
C MET A 383 17.95 -1.86 -22.64
N VAL A 384 16.80 -1.26 -22.32
CA VAL A 384 16.14 -0.25 -23.16
C VAL A 384 17.00 1.01 -23.28
N SER A 385 17.51 1.53 -22.16
CA SER A 385 18.36 2.73 -22.16
C SER A 385 19.61 2.54 -23.04
N THR A 386 20.30 1.40 -22.92
CA THR A 386 21.50 1.08 -23.69
C THR A 386 21.19 0.88 -25.17
N ALA A 387 20.11 0.17 -25.49
CA ALA A 387 19.69 -0.05 -26.86
C ALA A 387 19.29 1.26 -27.57
N ILE A 388 18.66 2.19 -26.87
CA ILE A 388 18.36 3.54 -27.39
C ILE A 388 19.64 4.36 -27.56
N PHE A 389 20.53 4.33 -26.55
CA PHE A 389 21.79 5.07 -26.59
C PHE A 389 22.69 4.65 -27.77
N ILE A 390 22.85 3.34 -27.99
CA ILE A 390 23.56 2.77 -29.15
C ILE A 390 22.86 3.19 -30.45
N ALA A 391 21.54 3.05 -30.53
CA ALA A 391 20.79 3.41 -31.73
C ALA A 391 20.82 4.91 -32.02
N ARG A 392 21.00 5.78 -31.02
CA ARG A 392 21.04 7.24 -31.21
C ARG A 392 22.40 7.72 -31.68
N HIS A 393 23.46 7.30 -31.01
CA HIS A 393 24.80 7.88 -31.21
C HIS A 393 25.77 6.97 -31.97
N TYR A 394 25.51 5.65 -32.01
CA TYR A 394 26.48 4.67 -32.48
C TYR A 394 26.18 4.03 -33.85
N LYS A 395 25.19 4.57 -34.61
CA LYS A 395 24.83 4.04 -35.94
C LYS A 395 25.97 4.03 -36.95
N HIS A 396 26.86 5.02 -36.87
CA HIS A 396 27.91 5.27 -37.87
C HIS A 396 29.29 4.76 -37.42
N LEU A 397 29.42 4.23 -36.20
CA LEU A 397 30.70 3.83 -35.64
C LEU A 397 31.24 2.50 -36.17
N TRP A 398 30.36 1.63 -36.69
CA TRP A 398 30.71 0.30 -37.16
C TRP A 398 30.20 0.04 -38.58
N PRO A 399 30.61 0.84 -39.58
CA PRO A 399 30.07 0.74 -40.93
C PRO A 399 30.44 -0.57 -41.62
N ASN A 400 31.61 -1.14 -41.31
CA ASN A 400 32.14 -2.35 -41.94
C ASN A 400 31.92 -3.63 -41.13
N THR A 401 31.30 -3.52 -39.95
CA THR A 401 31.12 -4.64 -39.03
C THR A 401 29.67 -5.09 -39.06
N ASN A 402 29.46 -6.27 -39.65
CA ASN A 402 28.16 -6.92 -39.73
C ASN A 402 28.10 -8.09 -38.75
N LEU A 403 26.94 -8.27 -38.14
CA LEU A 403 26.62 -9.42 -37.30
C LEU A 403 25.35 -10.06 -37.87
N LEU A 404 25.39 -11.35 -38.18
CA LEU A 404 24.26 -12.08 -38.79
C LEU A 404 23.67 -11.33 -40.01
N GLY A 405 24.53 -10.82 -40.90
CA GLY A 405 24.12 -10.16 -42.14
C GLY A 405 23.51 -8.75 -42.01
N GLN A 406 23.54 -8.12 -40.83
CA GLN A 406 23.08 -6.75 -40.62
C GLN A 406 24.12 -5.91 -39.86
N ARG A 407 24.01 -4.58 -39.94
CA ARG A 407 24.91 -3.67 -39.21
C ARG A 407 24.87 -3.93 -37.70
N LEU A 408 26.03 -3.91 -37.06
CA LEU A 408 26.19 -4.24 -35.64
C LEU A 408 25.23 -3.47 -34.72
N TRP A 409 25.15 -2.14 -34.85
CA TRP A 409 24.27 -1.31 -34.01
C TRP A 409 22.80 -1.73 -34.09
N PHE A 410 22.35 -2.15 -35.29
CA PHE A 410 20.96 -2.53 -35.53
C PHE A 410 20.68 -3.88 -34.89
N GLN A 411 21.64 -4.81 -34.95
CA GLN A 411 21.52 -6.09 -34.27
C GLN A 411 21.53 -5.95 -32.75
N LEU A 412 22.44 -5.14 -32.20
CA LEU A 412 22.49 -4.88 -30.76
C LEU A 412 21.17 -4.26 -30.28
N HIS A 413 20.68 -3.22 -30.96
CA HIS A 413 19.39 -2.62 -30.65
C HIS A 413 18.25 -3.64 -30.72
N ARG A 414 18.16 -4.41 -31.82
CA ARG A 414 17.09 -5.40 -32.01
C ARG A 414 17.12 -6.48 -30.94
N THR A 415 18.27 -7.08 -30.67
CA THR A 415 18.42 -8.15 -29.69
C THR A 415 18.07 -7.66 -28.29
N MET A 416 18.60 -6.49 -27.88
CA MET A 416 18.30 -5.92 -26.56
C MET A 416 16.83 -5.54 -26.41
N MET A 417 16.18 -5.00 -27.46
CA MET A 417 14.75 -4.68 -27.42
C MET A 417 13.86 -5.93 -27.35
N VAL A 418 14.19 -6.99 -28.09
CA VAL A 418 13.46 -8.26 -28.01
C VAL A 418 13.58 -8.87 -26.62
N LEU A 419 14.79 -8.89 -26.05
CA LEU A 419 15.00 -9.37 -24.67
C LEU A 419 14.24 -8.51 -23.66
N ALA A 420 14.25 -7.18 -23.82
CA ALA A 420 13.51 -6.27 -22.94
C ALA A 420 12.00 -6.54 -22.98
N VAL A 421 11.41 -6.81 -24.15
CA VAL A 421 9.99 -7.16 -24.28
C VAL A 421 9.68 -8.45 -23.52
N VAL A 422 10.50 -9.49 -23.67
CA VAL A 422 10.31 -10.78 -22.99
C VAL A 422 10.42 -10.61 -21.47
N ILE A 423 11.47 -9.94 -20.99
CA ILE A 423 11.68 -9.70 -19.55
C ILE A 423 10.55 -8.85 -18.99
N THR A 424 10.13 -7.79 -19.69
CA THR A 424 9.01 -6.95 -19.25
C THR A 424 7.72 -7.75 -19.19
N GLY A 425 7.47 -8.66 -20.15
CA GLY A 425 6.32 -9.56 -20.17
C GLY A 425 6.25 -10.47 -18.94
N VAL A 426 7.36 -11.15 -18.64
CA VAL A 426 7.47 -12.00 -17.44
C VAL A 426 7.27 -11.17 -16.18
N ALA A 427 8.00 -10.06 -16.06
CA ALA A 427 7.94 -9.19 -14.89
C ALA A 427 6.54 -8.62 -14.66
N PHE A 428 5.83 -8.24 -15.73
CA PHE A 428 4.48 -7.69 -15.66
C PHE A 428 3.46 -8.67 -15.08
N ALA A 429 3.61 -9.97 -15.34
CA ALA A 429 2.70 -10.99 -14.82
C ALA A 429 2.84 -11.22 -13.30
N LEU A 430 4.04 -11.04 -12.74
CA LEU A 430 4.35 -11.42 -11.35
C LEU A 430 3.45 -10.75 -10.30
N PRO A 431 3.15 -9.44 -10.33
CA PRO A 431 2.26 -8.82 -9.35
C PRO A 431 0.82 -9.31 -9.44
N PHE A 432 0.32 -9.65 -10.63
CA PHE A 432 -1.04 -10.20 -10.80
C PHE A 432 -1.13 -11.63 -10.28
N ILE A 433 -0.08 -12.44 -10.48
CA ILE A 433 0.03 -13.78 -9.90
C ILE A 433 0.07 -13.68 -8.38
N TYR A 434 0.92 -12.81 -7.84
CA TYR A 434 0.99 -12.57 -6.40
C TYR A 434 -0.36 -12.15 -5.84
N ARG A 435 -1.03 -11.17 -6.46
CA ARG A 435 -2.29 -10.63 -5.95
C ARG A 435 -3.51 -11.51 -6.25
N ARG A 436 -3.36 -12.56 -7.07
CA ARG A 436 -4.47 -13.34 -7.67
C ARG A 436 -5.54 -12.44 -8.29
N GLY A 437 -5.14 -11.30 -8.86
CA GLY A 437 -6.06 -10.29 -9.39
C GLY A 437 -5.51 -8.86 -9.35
N TRP A 438 -6.41 -7.88 -9.49
CA TRP A 438 -6.08 -6.46 -9.52
C TRP A 438 -5.94 -5.86 -8.11
N SER A 439 -4.89 -5.04 -7.90
CA SER A 439 -4.72 -4.29 -6.67
C SER A 439 -5.21 -2.84 -6.82
N LYS A 440 -6.38 -2.52 -6.28
CA LYS A 440 -6.91 -1.14 -6.26
C LYS A 440 -6.03 -0.18 -5.45
N ARG A 441 -5.23 -0.69 -4.51
CA ARG A 441 -4.38 0.11 -3.61
C ARG A 441 -2.97 0.33 -4.16
N ALA A 442 -2.62 -0.21 -5.33
CA ALA A 442 -1.35 0.10 -5.99
C ALA A 442 -1.35 1.47 -6.70
N GLY A 443 -2.42 2.26 -6.53
CA GLY A 443 -2.55 3.60 -7.08
C GLY A 443 -2.53 3.61 -8.62
N SER A 444 -1.85 4.60 -9.20
CA SER A 444 -1.71 4.78 -10.65
C SER A 444 -0.69 3.84 -11.31
N HIS A 445 0.22 3.23 -10.52
CA HIS A 445 1.30 2.37 -11.02
C HIS A 445 0.83 1.26 -11.98
N PRO A 446 -0.13 0.40 -11.65
CA PRO A 446 -0.53 -0.69 -12.55
C PRO A 446 -1.20 -0.19 -13.83
N TYR A 447 -1.89 0.97 -13.80
CA TYR A 447 -2.51 1.54 -15.00
C TYR A 447 -1.44 2.05 -15.98
N ILE A 448 -0.44 2.79 -15.47
CA ILE A 448 0.69 3.25 -16.29
C ILE A 448 1.51 2.04 -16.78
N GLY A 449 1.73 1.04 -15.93
CA GLY A 449 2.39 -0.20 -16.30
C GLY A 449 1.68 -0.95 -17.44
N CYS A 450 0.34 -0.97 -17.45
CA CYS A 450 -0.43 -1.54 -18.57
C CYS A 450 -0.23 -0.76 -19.87
N ALA A 451 -0.21 0.58 -19.81
CA ALA A 451 0.07 1.40 -20.99
C ALA A 451 1.50 1.17 -21.52
N VAL A 452 2.48 1.07 -20.63
CA VAL A 452 3.87 0.72 -20.96
C VAL A 452 3.94 -0.66 -21.62
N MET A 453 3.25 -1.67 -21.08
CA MET A 453 3.20 -3.02 -21.65
C MET A 453 2.58 -3.01 -23.06
N ALA A 454 1.47 -2.31 -23.26
CA ALA A 454 0.84 -2.20 -24.56
C ALA A 454 1.79 -1.57 -25.60
N LEU A 455 2.46 -0.46 -25.26
CA LEU A 455 3.46 0.16 -26.12
C LEU A 455 4.66 -0.76 -26.38
N CYS A 456 5.08 -1.52 -25.37
CA CYS A 456 6.16 -2.50 -25.47
C CYS A 456 5.86 -3.60 -26.50
N VAL A 457 4.62 -4.08 -26.58
CA VAL A 457 4.16 -5.08 -27.58
C VAL A 457 3.93 -4.46 -28.96
N ILE A 458 3.39 -3.24 -29.02
CA ILE A 458 3.15 -2.53 -30.28
C ILE A 458 4.46 -2.21 -31.01
N GLN A 459 5.53 -1.89 -30.29
CA GLN A 459 6.81 -1.49 -30.89
C GLN A 459 7.43 -2.56 -31.81
N PRO A 460 7.54 -3.84 -31.42
CA PRO A 460 7.93 -4.93 -32.32
C PRO A 460 7.00 -5.11 -33.52
N ILE A 461 5.68 -4.94 -33.35
CA ILE A 461 4.72 -5.06 -34.47
C ILE A 461 5.01 -3.97 -35.51
N ILE A 462 5.20 -2.72 -35.06
CA ILE A 462 5.62 -1.62 -35.94
C ILE A 462 6.96 -1.97 -36.62
N ALA A 463 7.92 -2.53 -35.88
CA ALA A 463 9.24 -2.91 -36.39
C ALA A 463 9.21 -4.02 -37.46
N ILE A 464 8.27 -4.98 -37.37
CA ILE A 464 8.07 -6.04 -38.39
C ILE A 464 7.51 -5.41 -39.68
N LEU A 465 6.63 -4.42 -39.56
CA LEU A 465 6.03 -3.70 -40.69
C LEU A 465 6.97 -2.64 -41.31
N ARG A 466 8.27 -2.70 -41.00
CA ARG A 466 9.28 -1.73 -41.46
C ARG A 466 9.40 -1.75 -42.99
N PRO A 467 9.05 -0.65 -43.69
CA PRO A 467 9.17 -0.57 -45.15
C PRO A 467 10.63 -0.57 -45.63
N ALA A 468 10.86 -0.86 -46.92
CA ALA A 468 12.17 -0.71 -47.55
C ALA A 468 12.72 0.73 -47.40
N PRO A 469 14.06 0.94 -47.39
CA PRO A 469 14.67 2.25 -47.16
C PRO A 469 14.13 3.37 -48.07
N GLU A 470 13.89 3.07 -49.34
CA GLU A 470 13.45 4.04 -50.37
C GLU A 470 11.92 4.18 -50.47
N ALA A 471 11.15 3.46 -49.65
CA ALA A 471 9.68 3.48 -49.74
C ALA A 471 9.09 4.78 -49.15
N PRO A 472 8.06 5.40 -49.77
CA PRO A 472 7.49 6.66 -49.30
C PRO A 472 6.88 6.57 -47.90
N ARG A 473 6.32 5.40 -47.55
CA ARG A 473 5.75 5.13 -46.22
C ARG A 473 6.81 4.98 -45.11
N ARG A 474 8.11 4.98 -45.43
CA ARG A 474 9.20 4.86 -44.45
C ARG A 474 9.22 6.03 -43.46
N ILE A 475 8.80 7.22 -43.89
CA ILE A 475 8.70 8.41 -43.04
C ILE A 475 7.67 8.19 -41.92
N ILE A 476 6.49 7.65 -42.26
CA ILE A 476 5.43 7.34 -41.29
C ILE A 476 5.93 6.32 -40.26
N PHE A 477 6.56 5.24 -40.73
CA PHE A 477 7.18 4.25 -39.86
C PHE A 477 8.19 4.88 -38.89
N ASN A 478 9.09 5.74 -39.39
CA ASN A 478 10.13 6.35 -38.56
C ASN A 478 9.50 7.20 -37.44
N TRP A 479 8.49 8.01 -37.74
CA TRP A 479 7.80 8.84 -36.74
C TRP A 479 7.00 8.01 -35.73
N LEU A 480 6.25 7.02 -36.20
CA LEU A 480 5.47 6.15 -35.31
C LEU A 480 6.38 5.35 -34.37
N HIS A 481 7.43 4.71 -34.90
CA HIS A 481 8.36 3.91 -34.12
C HIS A 481 9.15 4.77 -33.12
N PHE A 482 9.59 5.95 -33.53
CA PHE A 482 10.28 6.91 -32.65
C PHE A 482 9.35 7.47 -31.57
N GLY A 483 8.15 7.92 -31.96
CA GLY A 483 7.17 8.53 -31.07
C GLY A 483 6.65 7.56 -30.02
N ALA A 484 6.19 6.38 -30.44
CA ALA A 484 5.70 5.34 -29.53
C ALA A 484 6.81 4.83 -28.60
N GLY A 485 8.04 4.69 -29.09
CA GLY A 485 9.19 4.31 -28.28
C GLY A 485 9.53 5.35 -27.21
N THR A 486 9.53 6.62 -27.59
CA THR A 486 9.81 7.73 -26.66
C THR A 486 8.71 7.86 -25.61
N ALA A 487 7.43 7.76 -26.02
CA ALA A 487 6.31 7.76 -25.08
C ALA A 487 6.40 6.59 -24.09
N GLY A 488 6.72 5.38 -24.58
CA GLY A 488 6.93 4.20 -23.75
C GLY A 488 8.05 4.40 -22.72
N GLN A 489 9.18 4.99 -23.14
CA GLN A 489 10.30 5.29 -22.25
C GLN A 489 9.90 6.28 -21.14
N ILE A 490 9.21 7.38 -21.48
CA ILE A 490 8.77 8.38 -20.50
C ILE A 490 7.81 7.76 -19.48
N LEU A 491 6.81 7.02 -19.96
CA LEU A 491 5.85 6.35 -19.09
C LEU A 491 6.52 5.30 -18.20
N ALA A 492 7.50 4.55 -18.71
CA ALA A 492 8.24 3.58 -17.92
C ALA A 492 9.05 4.24 -16.79
N VAL A 493 9.66 5.40 -17.05
CA VAL A 493 10.34 6.18 -16.00
C VAL A 493 9.36 6.57 -14.90
N VAL A 494 8.21 7.18 -15.25
CA VAL A 494 7.17 7.51 -14.27
C VAL A 494 6.73 6.28 -13.49
N CYS A 495 6.54 5.15 -14.19
CA CYS A 495 6.14 3.89 -13.58
C CYS A 495 7.17 3.36 -12.56
N MET A 496 8.48 3.51 -12.83
CA MET A 496 9.55 3.11 -11.90
C MET A 496 9.56 3.96 -10.62
N PHE A 497 9.37 5.28 -10.71
CA PHE A 497 9.24 6.15 -9.53
C PHE A 497 8.05 5.74 -8.65
N LEU A 498 6.90 5.49 -9.28
CA LEU A 498 5.70 5.03 -8.56
C LEU A 498 5.86 3.61 -8.01
N GLY A 499 6.65 2.76 -8.66
CA GLY A 499 6.94 1.39 -8.25
C GLY A 499 7.82 1.33 -7.00
N ALA A 500 8.84 2.19 -6.93
CA ALA A 500 9.78 2.25 -5.82
C ALA A 500 9.16 2.69 -4.48
N SER A 501 7.99 3.32 -4.52
CA SER A 501 7.24 3.78 -3.34
C SER A 501 6.08 2.86 -2.94
N GLN A 502 5.90 1.71 -3.61
CA GLN A 502 4.81 0.78 -3.29
C GLN A 502 5.03 0.09 -1.93
N GLN A 503 3.96 -0.09 -1.16
CA GLN A 503 3.98 -0.77 0.15
C GLN A 503 4.61 -2.18 0.10
N ALA A 504 4.51 -2.87 -1.03
CA ALA A 504 5.04 -4.23 -1.22
C ALA A 504 6.53 -4.31 -1.59
N LEU A 505 7.14 -3.17 -1.95
CA LEU A 505 8.55 -3.02 -2.26
C LEU A 505 9.02 -1.65 -1.78
N LEU A 506 8.89 -1.42 -0.48
CA LEU A 506 9.08 -0.11 0.12
C LEU A 506 10.57 0.21 0.24
N LEU A 507 11.16 0.71 -0.84
CA LEU A 507 12.53 1.19 -0.85
C LEU A 507 12.66 2.48 -0.01
N PRO A 508 13.86 2.81 0.51
CA PRO A 508 14.03 3.96 1.38
C PRO A 508 13.62 5.27 0.67
N SER A 509 12.75 6.05 1.30
CA SER A 509 11.98 7.13 0.67
C SER A 509 12.80 8.28 0.12
N LEU A 510 13.97 8.59 0.69
CA LEU A 510 14.89 9.61 0.15
C LEU A 510 15.86 9.03 -0.88
N TRP A 511 16.32 7.80 -0.65
CA TRP A 511 17.37 7.19 -1.46
C TRP A 511 16.84 6.75 -2.84
N SER A 512 15.68 6.10 -2.91
CA SER A 512 15.15 5.56 -4.16
C SER A 512 14.84 6.63 -5.23
N PRO A 513 14.14 7.75 -4.94
CA PRO A 513 13.95 8.80 -5.94
C PRO A 513 15.25 9.53 -6.28
N ALA A 514 16.17 9.69 -5.32
CA ALA A 514 17.48 10.30 -5.59
C ALA A 514 18.31 9.44 -6.55
N MET A 515 18.33 8.12 -6.37
CA MET A 515 19.03 7.19 -7.26
C MET A 515 18.40 7.13 -8.65
N LEU A 516 17.06 7.08 -8.75
CA LEU A 516 16.38 7.14 -10.05
C LEU A 516 16.64 8.47 -10.77
N THR A 517 16.64 9.59 -10.05
CA THR A 517 16.97 10.91 -10.60
C THR A 517 18.43 10.98 -11.03
N GLY A 518 19.36 10.45 -10.23
CA GLY A 518 20.77 10.35 -10.57
C GLY A 518 21.01 9.54 -11.84
N TRP A 519 20.32 8.40 -12.00
CA TRP A 519 20.37 7.59 -13.21
C TRP A 519 19.83 8.34 -14.44
N LEU A 520 18.74 9.11 -14.31
CA LEU A 520 18.23 9.94 -15.40
C LEU A 520 19.23 11.03 -15.80
N CYS A 521 19.79 11.74 -14.81
CA CYS A 521 20.82 12.75 -15.03
C CYS A 521 22.06 12.14 -15.70
N TRP A 522 22.44 10.92 -15.33
CA TRP A 522 23.53 10.17 -15.95
C TRP A 522 23.29 9.92 -17.45
N ILE A 523 22.08 9.47 -17.82
CA ILE A 523 21.71 9.28 -19.23
C ILE A 523 21.74 10.61 -19.99
N VAL A 524 21.12 11.66 -19.44
CA VAL A 524 21.04 12.97 -20.09
C VAL A 524 22.43 13.57 -20.27
N LEU A 525 23.31 13.44 -19.27
CA LEU A 525 24.69 13.91 -19.34
C LEU A 525 25.45 13.21 -20.47
N ALA A 526 25.37 11.87 -20.55
CA ALA A 526 26.01 11.12 -21.62
C ALA A 526 25.50 11.51 -23.01
N ASP A 527 24.18 11.72 -23.15
CA ASP A 527 23.55 12.20 -24.38
C ASP A 527 24.05 13.60 -24.78
N VAL A 528 24.06 14.55 -23.83
CA VAL A 528 24.50 15.93 -24.08
C VAL A 528 25.98 15.97 -24.45
N LEU A 529 26.84 15.19 -23.78
CA LEU A 529 28.27 15.12 -24.10
C LEU A 529 28.52 14.67 -25.55
N LEU A 530 27.83 13.62 -26.01
CA LEU A 530 27.95 13.15 -27.39
C LEU A 530 27.33 14.12 -28.40
N LEU A 531 26.23 14.79 -28.05
CA LEU A 531 25.64 15.83 -28.89
C LEU A 531 26.60 17.03 -29.07
N ILE A 532 27.20 17.52 -27.98
CA ILE A 532 28.21 18.61 -28.04
C ILE A 532 29.40 18.18 -28.91
N GLN A 533 29.92 16.96 -28.71
CA GLN A 533 31.02 16.45 -29.52
C GLN A 533 30.66 16.38 -31.00
N SER A 534 29.48 15.84 -31.33
CA SER A 534 29.01 15.75 -32.71
C SER A 534 28.83 17.13 -33.35
N GLY A 535 28.34 18.12 -32.58
CA GLY A 535 28.22 19.51 -33.02
C GLY A 535 29.57 20.17 -33.27
N ARG A 536 30.55 19.97 -32.38
CA ARG A 536 31.93 20.47 -32.55
C ARG A 536 32.61 19.86 -33.78
N LEU A 537 32.51 18.55 -33.97
CA LEU A 537 33.04 17.87 -35.16
C LEU A 537 32.39 18.40 -36.45
N ARG A 538 31.08 18.64 -36.43
CA ARG A 538 30.36 19.20 -37.58
C ARG A 538 30.79 20.64 -37.90
N ARG A 539 31.06 21.47 -36.88
CA ARG A 539 31.54 22.84 -37.04
C ARG A 539 32.98 22.88 -37.56
N ASN A 540 33.89 22.09 -37.00
CA ASN A 540 35.26 22.02 -37.52
C ASN A 540 35.28 21.54 -38.97
N ASN A 541 34.46 20.55 -39.33
CA ASN A 541 34.34 20.11 -40.73
C ASN A 541 33.68 21.15 -41.66
N SER A 542 32.87 22.10 -41.16
CA SER A 542 32.35 23.19 -41.99
C SER A 542 33.40 24.28 -42.21
N ASP A 543 34.18 24.60 -41.18
CA ASP A 543 35.27 25.58 -41.24
C ASP A 543 36.42 25.05 -42.12
N ASP A 544 36.70 23.74 -42.04
CA ASP A 544 37.66 23.05 -42.90
C ASP A 544 37.14 22.88 -44.35
N LYS A 545 35.83 22.75 -44.57
CA LYS A 545 35.26 22.70 -45.93
C LYS A 545 35.41 24.02 -46.70
N GLU A 546 35.50 25.15 -46.01
CA GLU A 546 35.84 26.44 -46.62
C GLU A 546 37.33 26.52 -47.00
N ASN A 547 38.20 25.78 -46.31
CA ASN A 547 39.65 25.75 -46.58
C ASN A 547 40.11 24.57 -47.49
N ILE A 548 39.31 23.52 -47.68
CA ILE A 548 39.71 22.25 -48.33
C ILE A 548 39.18 22.10 -49.78
N LEU A 549 38.65 23.15 -50.40
CA LEU A 549 38.37 23.12 -51.85
C LEU A 549 39.66 22.97 -52.71
N PHE A 550 40.85 23.02 -52.10
CA PHE A 550 42.16 22.81 -52.75
C PHE A 550 42.83 21.44 -52.51
N ALA A 551 42.29 20.58 -51.65
CA ALA A 551 42.91 19.29 -51.34
C ALA A 551 41.86 18.18 -51.31
N GLN A 552 41.23 17.97 -52.45
CA GLN A 552 40.38 16.80 -52.65
C GLN A 552 41.26 15.55 -52.78
N SER A 553 40.79 14.47 -52.15
CA SER A 553 41.28 13.09 -52.26
C SER A 553 42.22 12.65 -51.13
N GLU A 554 41.85 11.54 -50.47
CA GLU A 554 42.60 10.79 -49.45
C GLU A 554 42.60 11.30 -48.00
N ARG A 555 41.49 11.09 -47.26
CA ARG A 555 41.48 10.66 -45.83
C ARG A 555 40.07 10.72 -45.24
N GLN A 556 39.19 9.82 -45.67
CA GLN A 556 37.91 9.60 -45.00
C GLN A 556 37.83 8.16 -44.50
N HIS A 557 38.73 7.83 -43.57
CA HIS A 557 38.66 6.59 -42.79
C HIS A 557 38.03 6.91 -41.44
N GLY A 558 36.88 6.27 -41.16
CA GLY A 558 36.15 6.37 -39.91
C GLY A 558 36.89 5.69 -38.76
N GLU A 559 37.91 6.35 -38.22
CA GLU A 559 38.42 6.00 -36.91
C GLU A 559 37.45 6.51 -35.83
N ILE A 560 36.97 5.56 -35.03
CA ILE A 560 36.22 5.85 -33.82
C ILE A 560 37.06 6.77 -32.92
N SER A 561 36.54 7.95 -32.55
CA SER A 561 37.26 8.76 -31.57
C SER A 561 37.33 7.97 -30.25
N GLN A 562 38.52 7.88 -29.66
CA GLN A 562 38.73 7.19 -28.38
C GLN A 562 37.71 7.66 -27.32
N LEU A 563 37.35 8.95 -27.36
CA LEU A 563 36.30 9.54 -26.53
C LEU A 563 34.94 8.84 -26.66
N GLN A 564 34.48 8.51 -27.88
CA GLN A 564 33.19 7.83 -28.07
C GLN A 564 33.18 6.41 -27.48
N LYS A 565 34.30 5.67 -27.56
CA LYS A 565 34.43 4.36 -26.90
C LYS A 565 34.40 4.53 -25.39
N MET A 566 35.16 5.48 -24.87
CA MET A 566 35.20 5.77 -23.44
C MET A 566 33.83 6.14 -22.91
N VAL A 567 33.07 7.01 -23.59
CA VAL A 567 31.72 7.39 -23.18
C VAL A 567 30.78 6.18 -23.17
N LEU A 568 30.86 5.28 -24.15
CA LEU A 568 30.04 4.06 -24.15
C LEU A 568 30.36 3.14 -22.98
N VAL A 569 31.66 2.88 -22.74
CA VAL A 569 32.10 2.03 -21.62
C VAL A 569 31.68 2.64 -20.30
N MET A 570 31.90 3.94 -20.10
CA MET A 570 31.45 4.66 -18.91
C MET A 570 29.94 4.55 -18.74
N PHE A 571 29.16 4.77 -19.79
CA PHE A 571 27.70 4.67 -19.77
C PHE A 571 27.23 3.29 -19.29
N LEU A 572 27.84 2.22 -19.81
CA LEU A 572 27.54 0.84 -19.40
C LEU A 572 27.92 0.58 -17.93
N ILE A 573 29.09 1.04 -17.49
CA ILE A 573 29.53 0.93 -16.09
C ILE A 573 28.56 1.67 -15.17
N GLY A 574 28.18 2.90 -15.52
CA GLY A 574 27.23 3.71 -14.75
C GLY A 574 25.87 3.03 -14.63
N ASN A 575 25.27 2.59 -15.75
CA ASN A 575 24.00 1.85 -15.72
C ASN A 575 24.09 0.57 -14.89
N THR A 576 25.21 -0.15 -14.96
CA THR A 576 25.44 -1.36 -14.17
C THR A 576 25.55 -1.03 -12.68
N GLY A 577 26.22 0.06 -12.32
CA GLY A 577 26.32 0.54 -10.93
C GLY A 577 24.97 0.92 -10.34
N PHE A 578 24.15 1.70 -11.07
CA PHE A 578 22.79 2.03 -10.62
C PHE A 578 21.91 0.78 -10.48
N LEU A 579 21.94 -0.13 -11.46
CA LEU A 579 21.16 -1.37 -11.41
C LEU A 579 21.60 -2.25 -10.23
N ALA A 580 22.91 -2.42 -10.02
CA ALA A 580 23.44 -3.21 -8.91
C ALA A 580 23.05 -2.62 -7.54
N ALA A 581 23.05 -1.29 -7.41
CA ALA A 581 22.60 -0.61 -6.20
C ALA A 581 21.13 -0.93 -5.88
N PHE A 582 20.24 -0.89 -6.89
CA PHE A 582 18.84 -1.27 -6.69
C PHE A 582 18.66 -2.76 -6.41
N ILE A 583 19.38 -3.65 -7.11
CA ILE A 583 19.30 -5.10 -6.87
C ILE A 583 19.72 -5.41 -5.43
N ASN A 584 20.80 -4.79 -4.94
CA ASN A 584 21.25 -4.96 -3.56
C ASN A 584 20.21 -4.43 -2.56
N ALA A 585 19.69 -3.21 -2.78
CA ALA A 585 18.65 -2.63 -1.94
C ALA A 585 17.38 -3.49 -1.89
N ILE A 586 16.94 -4.05 -3.02
CA ILE A 586 15.79 -4.97 -3.10
C ILE A 586 16.12 -6.30 -2.42
N GLY A 587 17.35 -6.79 -2.58
CA GLY A 587 17.85 -8.01 -1.93
C GLY A 587 17.77 -7.93 -0.41
N SER A 588 18.13 -6.77 0.16
CA SER A 588 18.13 -6.52 1.61
C SER A 588 16.75 -6.34 2.27
N LEU A 589 15.66 -6.25 1.48
CA LEU A 589 14.29 -6.00 1.99
C LEU A 589 13.59 -7.22 2.62
#